data_AF-A0A1H2Y8T2-F1
#
_entry.id   AF-A0A1H2Y8T2-F1
#
_cell.length_a   1.000
_cell.length_b   1.000
_cell.length_c   1.000
_cell.angle_alpha   90.00
_cell.angle_beta   90.00
_cell.angle_gamma   90.00
#
_symmetry.space_group_name_H-M   'P 1'
#
loop_
_entity.id
_entity.type
_entity.pdbx_description
1 polymer ?
#
loop_
_entity_poly.entity_id
_entity_poly.type
_entity_poly.pdbx_seq_one_letter_code
_entity_poly.pdbx_strand_id
1 'polypeptide(L)' 'MRLLEAEAALIADLKDESELIGEMRLPAFTVVTARHPTLGKLVIVIAPDGTGAVVEANE' A
#
# COMPACT_ATOMS: atom_id res chain seq x y z
N MET A 1 3.11 -13.08 -6.01
CA MET A 1 2.90 -11.65 -6.31
C MET A 1 1.50 -11.46 -6.85
N ARG A 2 0.71 -10.57 -6.25
CA ARG A 2 -0.64 -10.20 -6.68
C ARG A 2 -0.74 -8.68 -6.73
N LEU A 3 -1.45 -8.17 -7.72
CA LEU A 3 -1.77 -6.75 -7.88
C LEU A 3 -3.28 -6.59 -7.82
N LEU A 4 -3.77 -5.61 -7.06
CA LEU A 4 -5.17 -5.22 -7.05
C LEU A 4 -5.31 -3.71 -7.02
N GLU A 5 -6.35 -3.20 -7.69
CA GLU A 5 -6.86 -1.87 -7.45
C GLU A 5 -7.47 -1.81 -6.05
N ALA A 6 -7.27 -0.69 -5.36
CA ALA A 6 -7.72 -0.50 -4.00
C ALA A 6 -8.38 0.86 -3.82
N GLU A 7 -9.55 0.85 -3.21
CA GLU A 7 -10.24 2.06 -2.77
C GLU A 7 -9.56 2.64 -1.52
N ALA A 8 -9.83 3.92 -1.24
CA ALA A 8 -9.23 4.64 -0.12
C ALA A 8 -9.47 3.95 1.24
N ALA A 9 -10.65 3.34 1.44
CA ALA A 9 -10.97 2.62 2.66
C ALA A 9 -10.06 1.38 2.84
N LEU A 10 -9.90 0.57 1.80
CA LEU A 10 -9.02 -0.60 1.84
C LEU A 10 -7.56 -0.19 2.07
N ILE A 11 -7.10 0.90 1.46
CA ILE A 11 -5.75 1.43 1.68
C ILE A 11 -5.56 1.89 3.13
N ALA A 12 -6.57 2.53 3.73
CA ALA A 12 -6.52 2.95 5.13
C ALA A 12 -6.42 1.74 6.06
N ASP A 13 -7.29 0.74 5.89
CA ASP A 13 -7.27 -0.48 6.69
C ASP A 13 -5.91 -1.18 6.61
N LEU A 14 -5.37 -1.37 5.39
CA LEU A 14 -4.06 -1.99 5.21
C LEU A 14 -2.92 -1.21 5.84
N LYS A 15 -3.00 0.13 5.90
CA LYS A 15 -2.00 0.97 6.56
C LYS A 15 -2.09 0.88 8.08
N ASP A 16 -3.29 0.78 8.63
CA ASP A 16 -3.52 0.65 10.07
C ASP A 16 -3.14 -0.75 10.58
N GLU A 17 -3.33 -1.78 9.75
CA GLU A 17 -2.99 -3.17 10.05
C GLU A 17 -1.52 -3.53 9.79
N SER A 18 -0.77 -2.67 9.08
CA SER A 18 0.63 -2.95 8.71
C SER A 18 1.65 -2.13 9.50
N GLU A 19 2.83 -2.70 9.65
CA GLU A 19 4.02 -1.94 10.05
C GLU A 19 4.60 -1.17 8.85
N LEU A 20 4.76 0.14 8.98
CA LEU A 20 5.37 0.99 7.95
C LEU A 20 6.88 0.71 7.83
N ILE A 21 7.34 0.26 6.66
CA ILE A 21 8.76 0.08 6.36
C ILE A 21 9.35 1.35 5.74
N GLY A 22 8.58 2.02 4.89
CA GLY A 22 9.06 3.18 4.13
C GLY A 22 7.96 3.91 3.38
N GLU A 23 8.16 5.20 3.15
CA GLU A 23 7.22 6.07 2.44
C GLU A 23 8.01 7.00 1.52
N MET A 24 7.56 7.12 0.28
CA MET A 24 8.07 8.08 -0.70
C MET A 24 6.91 8.88 -1.28
N ARG A 25 6.94 10.20 -1.09
CA ARG A 25 5.95 11.12 -1.63
C ARG A 25 6.45 11.73 -2.93
N LEU A 26 5.67 11.62 -3.99
CA LEU A 26 5.90 12.22 -5.29
C LEU A 26 4.73 13.16 -5.63
N PRO A 27 4.90 14.12 -6.57
CA PRO A 27 3.83 15.07 -6.90
C PRO A 27 2.52 14.41 -7.36
N ALA A 28 2.61 13.22 -7.97
CA ALA A 28 1.46 12.52 -8.54
C ALA A 28 0.93 11.38 -7.65
N PHE A 29 1.72 10.85 -6.72
CA PHE A 29 1.33 9.72 -5.88
C PHE A 29 2.28 9.53 -4.69
N THR A 30 1.82 8.79 -3.69
CA THR A 30 2.65 8.30 -2.59
C THR A 30 2.88 6.80 -2.75
N VAL A 31 4.11 6.34 -2.53
CA VAL A 31 4.44 4.92 -2.45
C VAL A 31 4.74 4.58 -1.00
N VAL A 32 4.07 3.57 -0.48
CA VAL A 32 4.27 3.03 0.87
C VAL A 32 4.74 1.58 0.74
N THR A 33 5.81 1.24 1.44
CA THR A 33 6.18 -0.16 1.67
C THR A 33 5.85 -0.52 3.11
N ALA A 34 5.15 -1.62 3.32
CA ALA A 34 4.68 -2.02 4.65
C ALA A 34 4.74 -3.54 4.84
N ARG A 35 4.74 -4.00 6.09
CA ARG A 35 4.65 -5.41 6.48
C ARG A 35 3.30 -5.68 7.11
N HIS A 36 2.45 -6.40 6.39
CA HIS A 36 1.17 -6.89 6.91
C HIS A 36 1.37 -8.20 7.68
N PRO A 37 0.70 -8.44 8.82
CA PRO A 37 0.85 -9.64 9.62
C PRO A 37 0.48 -10.93 8.87
N THR A 38 -0.51 -10.86 7.97
CA THR A 38 -1.00 -12.04 7.22
C THR A 38 -0.63 -12.05 5.74
N LEU A 39 -0.50 -10.87 5.11
CA LEU A 39 -0.27 -10.75 3.67
C LEU A 39 1.23 -10.60 3.33
N GLY A 40 2.08 -10.42 4.33
CA GLY A 40 3.52 -10.28 4.13
C GLY A 40 3.91 -8.87 3.68
N LYS A 41 4.78 -8.76 2.68
CA LYS A 41 5.27 -7.45 2.21
C LYS A 41 4.25 -6.82 1.26
N LEU A 42 3.88 -5.57 1.53
CA LEU A 42 3.02 -4.78 0.68
C LEU A 42 3.79 -3.60 0.08
N VAL A 43 3.50 -3.32 -1.19
CA VAL A 43 3.79 -2.02 -1.82
C VAL A 43 2.45 -1.39 -2.17
N ILE A 44 2.17 -0.21 -1.64
CA ILE A 44 0.91 0.50 -1.84
C ILE A 44 1.23 1.80 -2.58
N VAL A 45 0.62 1.98 -3.74
CA VAL A 45 0.66 3.24 -4.51
C VAL A 45 -0.65 3.96 -4.27
N ILE A 46 -0.59 5.21 -3.84
CA ILE A 46 -1.73 6.02 -3.41
C ILE A 46 -1.79 7.27 -4.28
N ALA A 47 -2.86 7.43 -5.04
CA ALA A 47 -3.17 8.62 -5.83
C ALA A 47 -3.65 9.77 -4.93
N PRO A 48 -3.73 11.02 -5.44
CA PRO A 48 -4.13 12.17 -4.63
C PRO A 48 -5.57 12.11 -4.10
N ASP A 49 -6.44 11.32 -4.74
CA ASP A 49 -7.81 11.06 -4.30
C ASP A 49 -7.92 9.94 -3.25
N GLY A 50 -6.79 9.33 -2.86
CA GLY A 50 -6.70 8.26 -1.88
C GLY A 50 -6.90 6.86 -2.46
N THR A 51 -7.32 6.71 -3.72
CA THR A 51 -7.37 5.41 -4.41
C THR A 51 -5.98 4.96 -4.81
N GLY A 52 -5.84 3.73 -5.29
CA GLY A 52 -4.61 3.32 -5.94
C GLY A 52 -4.49 1.83 -6.13
N ALA A 53 -3.29 1.31 -5.89
CA ALA A 53 -2.98 -0.09 -6.13
C ALA A 53 -2.14 -0.68 -5.00
N VAL A 54 -2.42 -1.94 -4.68
CA VAL A 54 -1.67 -2.73 -3.69
C VAL A 54 -0.99 -3.89 -4.41
N VAL A 55 0.29 -4.06 -4.14
CA VAL A 55 1.10 -5.19 -4.58
C VAL A 55 1.47 -6.02 -3.36
N GLU A 56 1.02 -7.26 -3.34
CA GLU A 56 1.56 -8.28 -2.45
C GLU A 56 2.86 -8.81 -3.06
N ALA A 57 3.99 -8.50 -2.42
CA ALA A 57 5.30 -8.94 -2.83
C ALA A 57 5.69 -10.22 -2.06
N ASN A 58 5.92 -11.31 -2.78
CA ASN A 58 6.49 -12.53 -2.20
C ASN A 58 8.00 -12.44 -2.31
N GLU A 59 8.68 -12.70 -1.18
CA GLU A 59 10.13 -12.67 -0.93
C GLU A 59 11.00 -11.83 -1.88
#